data_AF-A0A833WDV6-F1
#
_entry.id   AF-A0A833WDV6-F1
#
_cell.length_a   1.000
_cell.length_b   1.000
_cell.length_c   1.000
_cell.angle_alpha   90.00
_cell.angle_beta   90.00
_cell.angle_gamma   90.00
#
_symmetry.space_group_name_H-M   'P 1'
#
loop_
_entity.id
_entity.type
_entity.pdbx_description
1 polymer ?
#
loop_
_entity_poly.entity_id
_entity_poly.type
_entity_poly.pdbx_seq_one_letter_code
_entity_poly.pdbx_strand_id
1 'polypeptide(L)'
;MTSIQDTVKIPTDSSATAMTHSVKPPSPSSAPLVTTQKVAPITVRAAHRVRLCYRDEAYRQRTEERTKSLISDASSPVSSSTSSLLAKKALKYRKVYDRMTDVDVNDPNFDVFEFLGVDWCKSSSIKT
;
A
#
# COMPACT_ATOMS: atom_id res chain seq x y z
N MET A 1 25.05 35.88 -17.83
CA MET A 1 26.39 35.27 -18.01
C MET A 1 27.00 35.06 -16.62
N THR A 2 27.89 34.07 -16.49
CA THR A 2 28.53 33.57 -15.25
C THR A 2 27.58 32.91 -14.22
N SER A 3 27.96 31.86 -13.48
CA SER A 3 28.88 30.74 -13.81
C SER A 3 28.52 29.53 -12.93
N ILE A 4 28.66 28.31 -13.46
CA ILE A 4 28.68 27.06 -12.69
C ILE A 4 30.13 26.81 -12.21
N GLN A 5 30.31 26.11 -11.07
CA GLN A 5 31.36 25.14 -10.68
C GLN A 5 31.13 24.81 -9.18
N ASP A 6 30.70 23.59 -8.83
CA ASP A 6 31.48 22.37 -8.58
C ASP A 6 32.05 22.24 -7.15
N THR A 7 31.78 21.10 -6.50
CA THR A 7 32.75 20.25 -5.77
C THR A 7 32.01 19.24 -4.89
N VAL A 8 32.02 17.97 -5.30
CA VAL A 8 31.76 16.82 -4.41
C VAL A 8 33.02 16.57 -3.57
N LYS A 9 32.89 16.35 -2.26
CA LYS A 9 34.02 15.95 -1.40
C LYS A 9 33.69 14.73 -0.55
N ILE A 10 34.16 13.57 -1.00
CA ILE A 10 34.23 12.32 -0.24
C ILE A 10 35.62 12.23 0.39
N PRO A 11 35.75 11.95 1.70
CA PRO A 11 37.01 11.48 2.29
C PRO A 11 37.00 9.94 2.46
N THR A 12 38.12 9.31 2.12
CA THR A 12 38.34 7.86 2.21
C THR A 12 39.25 7.53 3.39
N ASP A 13 39.10 6.29 3.90
CA ASP A 13 40.07 5.51 4.68
C ASP A 13 40.40 5.90 6.14
N SER A 14 40.32 4.91 7.03
CA SER A 14 41.39 4.61 8.00
C SER A 14 41.22 3.18 8.55
N SER A 15 42.23 2.34 8.29
CA SER A 15 42.35 0.95 8.75
C SER A 15 42.66 0.81 10.25
N ALA A 16 42.29 -0.35 10.83
CA ALA A 16 42.97 -0.89 12.02
C ALA A 16 42.88 -2.43 12.12
N THR A 17 43.97 -3.08 11.70
CA THR A 17 44.64 -4.27 12.30
C THR A 17 43.84 -5.52 12.71
N ALA A 18 44.22 -6.64 12.09
CA ALA A 18 43.81 -8.00 12.48
C ALA A 18 44.63 -8.57 13.66
N MET A 19 44.02 -9.51 14.40
CA MET A 19 44.71 -10.44 15.29
C MET A 19 44.31 -11.88 14.93
N THR A 20 45.29 -12.76 14.69
CA THR A 20 45.12 -14.23 14.78
C THR A 20 45.02 -14.62 16.29
N HIS A 21 44.68 -15.81 16.78
CA HIS A 21 44.69 -17.24 16.35
C HIS A 21 43.84 -18.06 17.39
N SER A 22 43.39 -19.32 17.23
CA SER A 22 43.24 -20.31 16.14
C SER A 22 42.46 -21.56 16.70
N VAL A 23 42.49 -22.70 15.99
CA VAL A 23 42.07 -24.08 16.38
C VAL A 23 40.57 -24.47 16.25
N LYS A 24 40.36 -25.76 15.93
CA LYS A 24 39.17 -26.47 15.39
C LYS A 24 38.06 -26.85 16.40
N PRO A 25 36.86 -27.27 15.92
CA PRO A 25 35.67 -27.56 16.73
C PRO A 25 35.61 -29.01 17.26
N PRO A 26 34.56 -29.36 18.03
CA PRO A 26 33.58 -30.29 17.45
C PRO A 26 32.10 -29.94 17.72
N SER A 27 31.24 -30.26 16.76
CA SER A 27 29.80 -30.49 17.01
C SER A 27 29.61 -31.89 17.66
N PRO A 28 28.52 -32.15 18.40
CA PRO A 28 27.29 -32.53 17.71
C PRO A 28 25.97 -32.03 18.34
N SER A 29 24.94 -31.99 17.50
CA SER A 29 23.53 -32.28 17.82
C SER A 29 22.87 -31.58 19.03
N SER A 30 22.09 -30.53 18.74
CA SER A 30 20.66 -30.45 19.13
C SER A 30 19.96 -29.33 18.34
N ALA A 31 18.83 -29.63 17.71
CA ALA A 31 17.95 -28.62 17.10
C ALA A 31 17.25 -27.80 18.21
N PRO A 32 16.97 -26.50 18.01
CA PRO A 32 15.83 -26.06 17.18
C PRO A 32 16.24 -24.87 16.26
N LEU A 33 15.40 -24.17 15.51
CA LEU A 33 13.94 -24.06 15.45
C LEU A 33 13.58 -23.73 13.98
N VAL A 34 12.64 -24.45 13.37
CA VAL A 34 12.06 -23.98 12.10
C VAL A 34 11.14 -22.81 12.44
N THR A 35 11.68 -21.59 12.34
CA THR A 35 10.87 -20.38 12.43
C THR A 35 10.06 -20.23 11.15
N THR A 36 8.96 -20.99 11.07
CA THR A 36 7.87 -20.69 10.15
C THR A 36 7.35 -19.32 10.56
N GLN A 37 7.85 -18.25 9.93
CA GLN A 37 7.26 -16.93 10.03
C GLN A 37 5.87 -16.98 9.39
N LYS A 38 4.90 -17.42 10.19
CA LYS A 38 3.49 -17.12 9.99
C LYS A 38 3.40 -15.60 10.01
N VAL A 39 3.47 -15.00 8.83
CA VAL A 39 3.17 -13.58 8.63
C VAL A 39 1.81 -13.37 9.27
N ALA A 40 1.80 -12.74 10.44
CA ALA A 40 0.55 -12.41 11.11
C ALA A 40 -0.19 -11.50 10.13
N PRO A 41 -1.43 -11.82 9.72
CA PRO A 41 -2.22 -10.88 8.93
C PRO A 41 -2.27 -9.61 9.76
N ILE A 42 -1.74 -8.53 9.20
CA ILE A 42 -1.66 -7.24 9.87
C ILE A 42 -3.12 -6.79 10.00
N THR A 43 -3.76 -7.11 11.12
CA THR A 43 -5.15 -6.75 11.38
C THR A 43 -5.21 -5.27 11.68
N VAL A 44 -5.11 -4.48 10.60
CA VAL A 44 -5.27 -3.03 10.61
C VAL A 44 -6.59 -2.73 11.33
N ARG A 45 -6.46 -2.03 12.45
CA ARG A 45 -7.51 -1.72 13.42
C ARG A 45 -8.87 -1.54 12.75
N ALA A 46 -9.82 -2.42 13.09
CA ALA A 46 -11.24 -2.42 12.70
C ALA A 46 -11.60 -1.30 11.71
N ALA A 47 -11.28 -1.51 10.43
CA ALA A 47 -11.56 -0.53 9.39
C ALA A 47 -13.06 -0.24 9.38
N HIS A 48 -13.44 1.03 9.21
CA HIS A 48 -14.85 1.43 9.18
C HIS A 48 -15.50 0.91 7.88
N ARG A 49 -15.97 -0.35 7.91
CA ARG A 49 -16.54 -1.04 6.75
C ARG A 49 -17.96 -0.57 6.45
N VAL A 50 -18.27 -0.42 5.17
CA VAL A 50 -19.60 -0.05 4.66
C VAL A 50 -20.08 -1.14 3.71
N ARG A 51 -21.31 -1.62 3.88
CA ARG A 51 -21.92 -2.60 2.96
C ARG A 51 -22.74 -1.87 1.89
N LEU A 52 -22.45 -2.11 0.62
CA LEU A 52 -23.22 -1.62 -0.53
C LEU A 52 -23.95 -2.78 -1.19
N CYS A 53 -25.29 -2.74 -1.18
CA CYS A 53 -26.07 -3.77 -1.87
C CYS A 53 -26.46 -3.34 -3.29
N TYR A 54 -26.34 -4.27 -4.24
CA TYR A 54 -26.52 -4.02 -5.67
C TYR A 54 -27.36 -5.12 -6.34
N ARG A 55 -28.09 -4.76 -7.40
CA ARG A 55 -28.87 -5.71 -8.23
C ARG A 55 -28.05 -6.25 -9.40
N ASP A 56 -27.39 -5.34 -10.12
CA ASP A 56 -26.79 -5.62 -11.42
C ASP A 56 -25.26 -5.60 -11.35
N GLU A 57 -24.59 -6.65 -11.86
CA GLU A 57 -23.11 -6.69 -11.92
C GLU A 57 -22.56 -5.53 -12.76
N ALA A 58 -23.27 -5.12 -13.82
CA ALA A 58 -22.89 -3.97 -14.64
C ALA A 58 -22.90 -2.65 -13.85
N TYR A 59 -23.71 -2.52 -12.79
CA TYR A 59 -23.66 -1.37 -11.90
C TYR A 59 -22.44 -1.44 -10.97
N ARG A 60 -22.15 -2.63 -10.39
CA ARG A 60 -20.93 -2.86 -9.60
C ARG A 60 -19.68 -2.50 -10.41
N GLN A 61 -19.58 -3.00 -11.65
CA GLN A 61 -18.44 -2.79 -12.54
C GLN A 61 -18.23 -1.31 -12.91
N ARG A 62 -19.28 -0.59 -13.34
CA ARG A 62 -19.18 0.86 -13.61
C ARG A 62 -18.80 1.67 -12.37
N THR A 63 -19.22 1.23 -11.18
CA THR A 63 -18.84 1.87 -9.91
C THR A 63 -17.36 1.65 -9.62
N GLU A 64 -16.82 0.48 -9.94
CA GLU A 64 -15.40 0.15 -9.80
C GLU A 64 -14.53 1.05 -10.68
N GLU A 65 -14.83 1.07 -11.98
CA GLU A 65 -14.15 1.92 -12.98
C GLU A 65 -14.18 3.39 -12.56
N ARG A 66 -15.36 3.90 -12.17
CA ARG A 66 -15.50 5.30 -11.74
C ARG A 66 -14.75 5.59 -10.44
N THR A 67 -14.71 4.65 -9.50
CA THR A 67 -13.92 4.77 -8.26
C THR A 67 -12.43 4.82 -8.57
N LYS A 68 -11.93 3.93 -9.44
CA LYS A 68 -10.53 3.91 -9.90
C LYS A 68 -10.15 5.27 -10.53
N SER A 69 -10.95 5.79 -11.47
CA SER A 69 -10.70 7.13 -12.05
C SER A 69 -10.67 8.25 -11.00
N LEU A 70 -11.64 8.29 -10.08
CA LEU A 70 -11.70 9.33 -9.03
C LEU A 70 -10.49 9.31 -8.09
N ILE A 71 -9.91 8.13 -7.85
CA ILE A 71 -8.70 7.98 -7.03
C ILE A 71 -7.46 8.42 -7.81
N SER A 72 -7.34 8.05 -9.09
CA SER A 72 -6.29 8.58 -9.98
C SER A 72 -6.32 10.11 -10.01
N ASP A 73 -7.51 10.69 -10.18
CA ASP A 73 -7.70 12.14 -10.15
C ASP A 73 -7.30 12.72 -8.78
N ALA A 74 -7.77 12.15 -7.67
CA ALA A 74 -7.47 12.65 -6.32
C ALA A 74 -5.98 12.59 -5.96
N SER A 75 -5.25 11.64 -6.53
CA SER A 75 -3.80 11.45 -6.37
C SER A 75 -3.00 12.41 -7.28
N SER A 76 -3.53 12.71 -8.46
CA SER A 76 -2.94 13.67 -9.39
C SER A 76 -2.80 15.07 -8.76
N PRO A 77 -1.62 15.72 -8.84
CA PRO A 77 -1.41 17.07 -8.30
C PRO A 77 -2.07 18.16 -9.16
N VAL A 78 -2.40 17.86 -10.42
CA VAL A 78 -3.00 18.83 -11.36
C VAL A 78 -4.53 18.81 -11.40
N SER A 79 -5.18 17.81 -10.77
CA SER A 79 -6.64 17.75 -10.79
C SER A 79 -7.25 18.71 -9.76
N SER A 80 -8.19 19.53 -10.21
CA SER A 80 -8.89 20.54 -9.41
C SER A 80 -10.41 20.44 -9.49
N SER A 81 -10.93 19.37 -10.09
CA SER A 81 -12.38 19.13 -10.20
C SER A 81 -13.02 19.00 -8.81
N THR A 82 -14.26 19.46 -8.64
CA THR A 82 -14.99 19.32 -7.38
C THR A 82 -15.04 17.87 -6.91
N SER A 83 -15.21 16.92 -7.84
CA SER A 83 -15.20 15.48 -7.57
C SER A 83 -13.84 14.96 -7.06
N SER A 84 -12.72 15.39 -7.65
CA SER A 84 -11.40 14.93 -7.22
C SER A 84 -10.97 15.57 -5.90
N LEU A 85 -11.33 16.83 -5.66
CA LEU A 85 -11.16 17.49 -4.36
C LEU A 85 -11.98 16.81 -3.25
N LEU A 86 -13.23 16.41 -3.53
CA LEU A 86 -14.06 15.66 -2.57
C LEU A 86 -13.50 14.26 -2.31
N ALA A 87 -13.07 13.52 -3.35
CA ALA A 87 -12.42 12.23 -3.20
C ALA A 87 -11.13 12.34 -2.35
N LYS A 88 -10.26 13.32 -2.66
CA LYS A 88 -9.04 13.62 -1.90
C LYS A 88 -9.35 13.92 -0.42
N LYS A 89 -10.39 14.71 -0.13
CA LYS A 89 -10.86 14.94 1.25
C LYS A 89 -11.34 13.66 1.91
N ALA A 90 -12.15 12.84 1.25
CA ALA A 90 -12.67 11.59 1.80
C ALA A 90 -11.54 10.59 2.16
N LEU A 91 -10.55 10.43 1.28
CA LEU A 91 -9.36 9.60 1.51
C LEU A 91 -8.53 10.11 2.71
N LYS A 92 -8.40 11.43 2.87
CA LYS A 92 -7.73 12.05 4.03
C LYS A 92 -8.49 11.83 5.33
N TYR A 93 -9.82 12.01 5.35
CA TYR A 93 -10.63 11.75 6.56
C TYR A 93 -10.60 10.27 6.97
N ARG A 94 -10.54 9.34 6.01
CA ARG A 94 -10.35 7.90 6.26
C ARG A 94 -8.92 7.52 6.65
N LYS A 95 -7.95 8.45 6.61
CA LYS A 95 -6.51 8.21 6.84
C LYS A 95 -5.92 7.14 5.92
N VAL A 96 -6.40 7.08 4.67
CA VAL A 96 -5.91 6.16 3.65
C VAL A 96 -5.16 6.85 2.50
N TYR A 97 -5.23 8.18 2.41
CA TYR A 97 -4.62 8.96 1.32
C TYR A 97 -3.12 8.67 1.14
N ASP A 98 -2.35 8.62 2.23
CA ASP A 98 -0.90 8.42 2.16
C ASP A 98 -0.52 6.99 1.72
N ARG A 99 -1.40 6.00 1.96
CA ARG A 99 -1.25 4.64 1.43
C ARG A 99 -1.73 4.54 -0.03
N MET A 100 -2.54 5.50 -0.47
CA MET A 100 -3.14 5.51 -1.81
C MET A 100 -2.19 6.06 -2.87
N THR A 101 -1.29 6.98 -2.48
CA THR A 101 -0.27 7.53 -3.38
C THR A 101 0.77 6.50 -3.82
N ASP A 102 0.93 5.42 -3.06
CA ASP A 102 1.95 4.39 -3.25
C ASP A 102 1.39 3.12 -3.94
N VAL A 103 0.11 3.14 -4.34
CA VAL A 103 -0.64 1.99 -4.86
C VAL A 103 -1.14 2.27 -6.29
N ASP A 104 -0.86 1.35 -7.22
CA ASP A 104 -1.46 1.38 -8.55
C ASP A 104 -2.91 0.88 -8.52
N VAL A 105 -3.86 1.78 -8.77
CA VAL A 105 -5.30 1.46 -8.86
C VAL A 105 -5.68 0.63 -10.09
N ASN A 106 -4.78 0.51 -11.06
CA ASN A 106 -5.02 -0.21 -12.31
C ASN A 106 -4.53 -1.66 -12.27
N ASP A 107 -3.84 -2.08 -11.21
CA ASP A 107 -3.47 -3.48 -11.00
C ASP A 107 -4.75 -4.34 -10.98
N PRO A 108 -4.88 -5.36 -11.86
CA PRO A 108 -6.03 -6.26 -11.86
C PRO A 108 -6.18 -7.07 -10.56
N ASN A 109 -5.13 -7.14 -9.72
CA ASN A 109 -5.17 -7.79 -8.40
C ASN A 109 -5.59 -6.84 -7.26
N PHE A 110 -5.72 -5.52 -7.52
CA PHE A 110 -6.05 -4.53 -6.51
C PHE A 110 -7.57 -4.34 -6.38
N ASP A 111 -8.14 -4.84 -5.27
CA ASP A 111 -9.52 -4.52 -4.89
C ASP A 111 -9.61 -3.14 -4.22
N VAL A 112 -10.00 -2.17 -5.02
CA VAL A 112 -10.24 -0.77 -4.61
C VAL A 112 -11.31 -0.64 -3.53
N PHE A 113 -12.28 -1.55 -3.49
CA PHE A 113 -13.35 -1.54 -2.49
C PHE A 113 -12.89 -2.14 -1.18
N GLU A 114 -12.15 -3.26 -1.20
CA GLU A 114 -11.53 -3.80 0.00
C GLU A 114 -10.60 -2.76 0.66
N PHE A 115 -9.75 -2.09 -0.14
CA PHE A 115 -8.87 -1.02 0.34
C PHE A 115 -9.63 0.14 1.02
N LEU A 116 -10.79 0.50 0.47
CA LEU A 116 -11.67 1.53 1.02
C LEU A 116 -12.54 1.03 2.20
N GLY A 117 -12.56 -0.26 2.50
CA GLY A 117 -13.46 -0.87 3.48
C GLY A 117 -14.92 -0.89 2.97
N VAL A 118 -15.13 -1.33 1.74
CA VAL A 118 -16.46 -1.46 1.12
C VAL A 118 -16.73 -2.93 0.79
N ASP A 119 -17.79 -3.47 1.37
CA ASP A 119 -18.26 -4.83 1.15
C ASP A 119 -19.45 -4.82 0.19
N TRP A 120 -19.42 -5.61 -0.88
CA TRP A 120 -20.52 -5.72 -1.83
C TRP A 120 -21.49 -6.84 -1.46
N CYS A 121 -22.79 -6.55 -1.42
CA CYS A 121 -23.86 -7.54 -1.22
C CYS A 121 -24.78 -7.60 -2.43
N LYS A 122 -24.93 -8.77 -3.07
CA LYS A 122 -25.97 -8.90 -4.08
C LYS A 122 -27.33 -8.84 -3.38
N SER A 123 -28.16 -7.85 -3.72
CA SER A 123 -29.49 -7.75 -3.13
C SER A 123 -30.34 -8.88 -3.67
N SER A 124 -30.63 -9.88 -2.83
CA SER A 124 -31.73 -10.81 -3.09
C SER A 124 -33.00 -10.00 -3.35
N SER A 125 -33.66 -10.24 -4.48
CA SER A 125 -34.84 -9.48 -4.88
C SER A 125 -35.84 -9.40 -3.73
N ILE A 126 -36.13 -8.19 -3.26
CA ILE A 126 -37.37 -7.95 -2.53
C ILE A 126 -38.49 -8.28 -3.51
N LYS A 127 -39.23 -9.35 -3.23
CA LYS A 127 -40.58 -9.51 -3.77
C LYS A 127 -41.41 -8.41 -3.14
N THR A 128 -41.66 -7.36 -3.91
CA THR A 128 -42.70 -6.37 -3.64
C THR A 128 -44.04 -6.93 -4.10
#